data_AF-T1AM45-F1
#
_entry.id   AF-T1AM45-F1
#
_cell.length_a   1.000
_cell.length_b   1.000
_cell.length_c   1.000
_cell.angle_alpha   90.00
_cell.angle_beta   90.00
_cell.angle_gamma   90.00
#
_symmetry.space_group_name_H-M   'P 1'
#
loop_
_entity.id
_entity.type
_entity.pdbx_description
1 polymer ?
#
loop_
_entity_poly.entity_id
_entity_poly.type
_entity_poly.pdbx_seq_one_letter_code
_entity_poly.pdbx_strand_id
1 'polypeptide(L)'
;MDRDQFDKDVAAMAIGSGSDFSVHAKAISARTSLGESLVTYREDGEKKEIKARVVIGADGINSLVRRDLFSSRPGRIISCYQVDSAAELEDQDSVNVYVGSDSSSGFFGWATPSGKITRIGVGSYHSPAYKYFLRINQNFGKDKIIGINGGSIPVKYLKRTYTDRALLVGDAAGIVKPLSGGGIYTGMVSSTHAASAIEAAFDAENFSARQLSAYQKAWKRDLGRELWFDGVVHKIFGGISDRKFNALYDVLSKPESIDIINGSGDIDYPSKVVVSLFLKRPGLVSRMLLMR
;
A
#
# COMPACT_ATOMS: atom_id res chain seq x y z
N MET A 1 12.93 5.29 -7.10
CA MET A 1 12.08 4.84 -8.23
C MET A 1 11.25 6.00 -8.76
N ASP A 2 11.25 6.21 -10.07
CA ASP A 2 10.28 7.06 -10.76
C ASP A 2 8.99 6.25 -10.99
N ARG A 3 7.85 6.73 -10.46
CA ARG A 3 6.59 6.00 -10.52
C ARG A 3 5.97 5.99 -11.90
N ASP A 4 6.01 7.13 -12.58
CA ASP A 4 5.35 7.29 -13.87
C ASP A 4 6.08 6.47 -14.92
N GLN A 5 7.41 6.42 -14.86
CA GLN A 5 8.19 5.57 -15.76
C GLN A 5 7.96 4.08 -15.47
N PHE A 6 7.98 3.67 -14.19
CA PHE A 6 7.72 2.28 -13.83
C PHE A 6 6.34 1.80 -14.32
N ASP A 7 5.29 2.59 -14.12
CA ASP A 7 3.93 2.23 -14.55
C ASP A 7 3.83 2.16 -16.09
N LYS A 8 4.54 3.03 -16.83
CA LYS A 8 4.65 2.97 -18.30
C LYS A 8 5.37 1.72 -18.78
N ASP A 9 6.47 1.33 -18.13
CA ASP A 9 7.24 0.13 -18.48
C ASP A 9 6.38 -1.13 -18.29
N VAL A 10 5.62 -1.20 -17.19
CA VAL A 10 4.66 -2.29 -16.95
C VAL A 10 3.56 -2.35 -18.00
N ALA A 11 2.99 -1.20 -18.38
CA ALA A 11 2.01 -1.13 -19.46
C ALA A 11 2.61 -1.58 -20.81
N ALA A 12 3.83 -1.15 -21.13
CA ALA A 12 4.53 -1.56 -22.34
C ALA A 12 4.79 -3.07 -22.39
N MET A 13 5.15 -3.69 -21.26
CA MET A 13 5.29 -5.15 -21.17
C MET A 13 3.97 -5.88 -21.42
N ALA A 14 2.85 -5.39 -20.87
CA ALA A 14 1.53 -5.97 -21.08
C ALA A 14 1.08 -5.88 -22.55
N ILE A 15 1.27 -4.71 -23.17
CA ILE A 15 0.97 -4.48 -24.60
C ILE A 15 1.85 -5.36 -25.48
N GLY A 16 3.16 -5.40 -25.21
CA GLY A 16 4.12 -6.26 -25.93
C GLY A 16 3.81 -7.75 -25.82
N SER A 17 3.07 -8.16 -24.78
CA SER A 17 2.58 -9.54 -24.59
C SER A 17 1.21 -9.79 -25.21
N GLY A 18 0.63 -8.82 -25.93
CA GLY A 18 -0.63 -8.97 -26.68
C GLY A 18 -1.87 -8.43 -25.96
N SER A 19 -1.73 -7.64 -24.90
CA SER A 19 -2.88 -7.00 -24.24
C SER A 19 -3.33 -5.75 -25.00
N ASP A 20 -4.64 -5.60 -25.22
CA ASP A 20 -5.21 -4.32 -25.65
C ASP A 20 -5.10 -3.28 -24.53
N PHE A 21 -4.84 -2.02 -24.89
CA PHE A 21 -4.68 -0.92 -23.94
C PHE A 21 -5.35 0.36 -24.43
N SER A 22 -6.29 0.86 -23.63
CA SER A 22 -7.00 2.12 -23.88
C SER A 22 -6.62 3.17 -22.83
N VAL A 23 -6.13 4.32 -23.30
CA VAL A 23 -5.98 5.54 -22.49
C VAL A 23 -7.20 6.44 -22.63
N HIS A 24 -7.36 7.44 -21.76
CA HIS A 24 -8.54 8.31 -21.72
C HIS A 24 -9.88 7.56 -21.56
N ALA A 25 -9.82 6.27 -21.19
CA ALA A 25 -10.94 5.39 -20.94
C ALA A 25 -11.19 5.23 -19.43
N LYS A 26 -12.27 5.84 -18.92
CA LYS A 26 -12.65 5.78 -17.51
C LYS A 26 -13.89 4.91 -17.33
N ALA A 27 -13.76 3.81 -16.60
CA ALA A 27 -14.92 3.03 -16.16
C ALA A 27 -15.88 3.88 -15.31
N ILE A 28 -17.18 3.78 -15.58
CA ILE A 28 -18.24 4.53 -14.88
C ILE A 28 -19.30 3.64 -14.23
N SER A 29 -19.40 2.37 -14.65
CA SER A 29 -20.12 1.34 -13.91
C SER A 29 -19.64 -0.07 -14.30
N ALA A 30 -19.80 -1.02 -13.37
CA ALA A 30 -19.60 -2.44 -13.63
C ALA A 30 -20.80 -3.24 -13.11
N ARG A 31 -21.28 -4.21 -13.89
CA ARG A 31 -22.37 -5.11 -13.48
C ARG A 31 -22.09 -6.54 -13.91
N THR A 32 -22.50 -7.50 -13.09
CA THR A 32 -22.43 -8.93 -13.38
C THR A 32 -23.86 -9.48 -13.51
N SER A 33 -24.19 -10.13 -14.61
CA SER A 33 -25.50 -10.76 -14.85
C SER A 33 -25.35 -12.05 -15.66
N LEU A 34 -26.07 -13.10 -15.28
CA LEU A 34 -26.37 -14.30 -16.08
C LEU A 34 -25.27 -14.73 -17.09
N GLY A 35 -24.04 -14.96 -16.61
CA GLY A 35 -22.97 -15.52 -17.43
C GLY A 35 -22.02 -14.50 -18.08
N GLU A 36 -22.20 -13.20 -17.86
CA GLU A 36 -21.28 -12.17 -18.34
C GLU A 36 -21.14 -10.99 -17.37
N SER A 37 -20.04 -10.27 -17.49
CA SER A 37 -19.84 -8.97 -16.86
C SER A 37 -19.93 -7.90 -17.93
N LEU A 38 -20.59 -6.79 -17.63
CA LEU A 38 -20.60 -5.61 -18.49
C LEU A 38 -19.98 -4.43 -17.75
N VAL A 39 -19.00 -3.81 -18.40
CA VAL A 39 -18.38 -2.57 -17.96
C VAL A 39 -18.82 -1.46 -18.89
N THR A 40 -19.40 -0.41 -18.32
CA THR A 40 -19.66 0.83 -19.04
C THR A 40 -18.52 1.80 -18.73
N TYR A 41 -17.94 2.40 -19.76
CA TYR A 41 -16.82 3.33 -19.65
C TYR A 41 -17.02 4.56 -20.54
N ARG A 42 -16.29 5.62 -20.26
CA ARG A 42 -16.20 6.80 -21.12
C ARG A 42 -14.81 6.88 -21.71
N GLU A 43 -14.72 6.91 -23.03
CA GLU A 43 -13.47 7.04 -23.78
C GLU A 43 -13.60 8.23 -24.72
N ASP A 44 -12.69 9.19 -24.61
CA ASP A 44 -12.69 10.44 -25.39
C ASP A 44 -14.03 11.22 -25.34
N GLY A 45 -14.70 11.16 -24.19
CA GLY A 45 -15.99 11.82 -23.97
C GLY A 45 -17.21 10.95 -24.31
N GLU A 46 -17.03 9.90 -25.10
CA GLU A 46 -18.09 9.01 -25.55
C GLU A 46 -18.35 7.85 -24.59
N LYS A 47 -19.62 7.51 -24.38
CA LYS A 47 -20.01 6.39 -23.54
C LYS A 47 -20.01 5.09 -24.35
N LYS A 48 -19.25 4.10 -23.89
CA LYS A 48 -19.11 2.79 -24.50
C LYS A 48 -19.41 1.68 -23.49
N GLU A 49 -19.68 0.47 -23.99
CA GLU A 49 -19.86 -0.73 -23.17
C GLU A 49 -18.98 -1.87 -23.71
N ILE A 50 -18.44 -2.68 -22.79
CA ILE A 50 -17.67 -3.88 -23.12
C ILE A 50 -18.10 -5.05 -22.26
N LYS A 51 -18.23 -6.21 -22.89
CA LYS A 51 -18.53 -7.49 -22.25
C LYS A 51 -17.24 -8.21 -21.89
N ALA A 52 -17.19 -8.80 -20.70
CA ALA A 52 -16.06 -9.57 -20.23
C ALA A 52 -16.51 -10.82 -19.47
N ARG A 53 -15.71 -11.89 -19.54
CA ARG A 53 -15.94 -13.10 -18.71
C ARG A 53 -15.65 -12.83 -17.24
N VAL A 54 -14.62 -12.03 -16.96
CA VAL A 54 -14.17 -11.63 -15.61
C VAL A 54 -13.77 -10.15 -15.63
N VAL A 55 -14.06 -9.42 -14.55
CA VAL A 55 -13.61 -8.04 -14.31
C VAL A 55 -12.61 -8.00 -13.17
N ILE A 56 -11.48 -7.32 -13.36
CA ILE A 56 -10.47 -7.12 -12.33
C ILE A 56 -10.53 -5.65 -11.87
N GLY A 57 -10.79 -5.42 -10.58
CA GLY A 57 -10.64 -4.11 -9.97
C GLY A 57 -9.18 -3.88 -9.59
N ALA A 58 -8.46 -3.17 -10.46
CA ALA A 58 -7.12 -2.62 -10.22
C ALA A 58 -7.16 -1.08 -10.15
N ASP A 59 -8.32 -0.52 -9.81
CA ASP A 59 -8.69 0.89 -9.89
C ASP A 59 -8.50 1.66 -8.56
N GLY A 60 -7.54 1.21 -7.76
CA GLY A 60 -7.01 1.92 -6.61
C GLY A 60 -7.97 2.10 -5.42
N ILE A 61 -7.63 3.02 -4.53
CA ILE A 61 -8.41 3.29 -3.31
C ILE A 61 -9.85 3.72 -3.59
N ASN A 62 -10.12 4.38 -4.72
CA ASN A 62 -11.45 4.85 -5.12
C ASN A 62 -12.22 3.83 -5.97
N SER A 63 -11.80 2.55 -5.93
CA SER A 63 -12.31 1.47 -6.77
C SER A 63 -13.82 1.48 -6.99
N LEU A 64 -14.17 1.71 -8.24
CA LEU A 64 -15.50 1.56 -8.80
C LEU A 64 -15.91 0.09 -8.84
N VAL A 65 -15.00 -0.80 -9.22
CA VAL A 65 -15.28 -2.24 -9.27
C VAL A 65 -15.64 -2.78 -7.88
N ARG A 66 -14.90 -2.36 -6.83
CA ARG A 66 -15.23 -2.72 -5.44
C ARG A 66 -16.59 -2.18 -5.04
N ARG A 67 -16.91 -0.93 -5.41
CA ARG A 67 -18.20 -0.32 -5.08
C ARG A 67 -19.34 -1.10 -5.73
N ASP A 68 -19.25 -1.36 -7.03
CA ASP A 68 -20.37 -1.86 -7.82
C ASP A 68 -20.54 -3.39 -7.70
N LEU A 69 -19.46 -4.16 -7.64
CA LEU A 69 -19.52 -5.63 -7.66
C LEU A 69 -19.34 -6.28 -6.29
N PHE A 70 -18.82 -5.55 -5.30
CA PHE A 70 -18.54 -6.08 -3.96
C PHE A 70 -19.33 -5.39 -2.85
N SER A 71 -20.00 -4.27 -3.17
CA SER A 71 -20.74 -3.44 -2.20
C SER A 71 -19.92 -3.15 -0.93
N SER A 72 -18.62 -2.91 -1.11
CA SER A 72 -17.66 -2.81 -0.02
C SER A 72 -16.93 -1.46 -0.01
N ARG A 73 -16.50 -1.04 1.17
CA ARG A 73 -15.74 0.20 1.39
C ARG A 73 -14.40 -0.12 2.07
N PRO A 74 -13.35 0.69 1.83
CA PRO A 74 -12.10 0.55 2.56
C PRO A 74 -12.34 0.73 4.06
N GLY A 75 -11.74 -0.13 4.89
CA GLY A 75 -12.00 -0.14 6.33
C GLY A 75 -11.26 0.96 7.11
N ARG A 76 -9.94 1.08 6.90
CA ARG A 76 -9.09 2.10 7.54
C ARG A 76 -8.29 2.78 6.44
N ILE A 77 -8.25 4.11 6.46
CA ILE A 77 -7.59 4.93 5.44
C ILE A 77 -6.62 5.89 6.11
N ILE A 78 -5.40 5.96 5.59
CA ILE A 78 -4.41 7.00 5.93
C ILE A 78 -4.50 8.09 4.87
N SER A 79 -4.68 9.34 5.30
CA SER A 79 -4.56 10.50 4.41
C SER A 79 -3.08 10.78 4.20
N CYS A 80 -2.65 10.97 2.96
CA CYS A 80 -1.27 11.27 2.62
C CYS A 80 -1.15 12.60 1.87
N TYR A 81 -0.11 13.36 2.23
CA TYR A 81 0.30 14.57 1.55
C TYR A 81 1.81 14.52 1.33
N GLN A 82 2.25 14.68 0.10
CA GLN A 82 3.66 14.64 -0.31
C GLN A 82 3.96 15.80 -1.24
N VAL A 83 5.18 16.30 -1.18
CA VAL A 83 5.73 17.22 -2.17
C VAL A 83 7.00 16.63 -2.77
N ASP A 84 7.24 17.00 -4.02
CA ASP A 84 8.56 16.91 -4.62
C ASP A 84 9.26 18.25 -4.33
N SER A 85 10.40 18.18 -3.66
CA SER A 85 11.16 19.35 -3.20
C SER A 85 12.55 19.37 -3.82
N ALA A 86 13.01 20.55 -4.25
CA ALA A 86 14.38 20.80 -4.69
C ALA A 86 15.39 20.87 -3.52
N ALA A 87 14.96 20.62 -2.28
CA ALA A 87 15.86 20.45 -1.15
C ALA A 87 16.55 19.08 -1.24
N GLU A 88 17.79 19.04 -1.73
CA GLU A 88 18.59 17.80 -1.82
C GLU A 88 19.00 17.31 -0.42
N LEU A 89 18.87 16.02 -0.18
CA LEU A 89 19.46 15.35 0.99
C LEU A 89 20.92 14.99 0.70
N GLU A 90 21.81 15.18 1.68
CA GLU A 90 23.22 14.80 1.53
C GLU A 90 23.40 13.29 1.40
N ASP A 91 22.71 12.52 2.24
CA ASP A 91 22.66 11.07 2.15
C ASP A 91 21.57 10.63 1.17
N GLN A 92 22.00 10.03 0.05
CA GLN A 92 21.11 9.52 -1.00
C GLN A 92 20.76 8.04 -0.82
N ASP A 93 21.37 7.36 0.14
CA ASP A 93 21.19 5.93 0.42
C ASP A 93 20.22 5.68 1.58
N SER A 94 19.91 6.71 2.37
CA SER A 94 19.01 6.63 3.54
C SER A 94 17.70 7.37 3.35
N VAL A 95 16.64 6.87 3.99
CA VAL A 95 15.34 7.55 4.10
C VAL A 95 15.17 8.09 5.51
N ASN A 96 14.83 9.37 5.63
CA ASN A 96 14.48 9.95 6.91
C ASN A 96 13.02 9.62 7.23
N VAL A 97 12.77 9.06 8.41
CA VAL A 97 11.43 8.75 8.92
C VAL A 97 11.16 9.58 10.16
N TYR A 98 10.07 10.36 10.12
CA TYR A 98 9.64 11.25 11.18
C TYR A 98 8.45 10.65 11.92
N VAL A 99 8.61 10.45 13.21
CA VAL A 99 7.69 9.74 14.09
C VAL A 99 7.32 10.63 15.28
N GLY A 100 6.34 10.19 16.06
CA GLY A 100 5.81 10.97 17.18
C GLY A 100 4.66 11.90 16.80
N SER A 101 3.95 12.37 17.83
CA SER A 101 2.68 13.08 17.69
C SER A 101 2.79 14.42 16.97
N ASP A 102 3.99 15.01 16.93
CA ASP A 102 4.26 16.25 16.20
C ASP A 102 4.43 16.05 14.69
N SER A 103 4.81 14.83 14.27
CA SER A 103 5.11 14.46 12.88
C SER A 103 3.93 13.81 12.17
N SER A 104 3.04 13.13 12.90
CA SER A 104 1.86 12.46 12.36
C SER A 104 0.87 12.06 13.46
N SER A 105 -0.40 11.88 13.11
CA SER A 105 -1.37 11.16 13.93
C SER A 105 -1.45 9.70 13.49
N GLY A 106 -0.86 8.77 14.24
CA GLY A 106 -1.03 7.33 14.04
C GLY A 106 -0.36 6.75 12.79
N PHE A 107 0.59 7.46 12.20
CA PHE A 107 1.45 7.00 11.10
C PHE A 107 2.79 7.79 11.17
N PHE A 108 3.45 8.06 10.05
CA PHE A 108 4.74 8.75 10.04
C PHE A 108 4.87 9.74 8.88
N GLY A 109 5.85 10.64 9.00
CA GLY A 109 6.37 11.44 7.91
C GLY A 109 7.66 10.86 7.34
N TRP A 110 8.00 11.25 6.12
CA TRP A 110 9.22 10.80 5.45
C TRP A 110 9.87 11.92 4.66
N ALA A 111 11.18 11.79 4.45
CA ALA A 111 11.91 12.46 3.39
C ALA A 111 12.78 11.41 2.67
N THR A 112 12.42 11.09 1.43
CA THR A 112 13.08 10.07 0.61
C THR A 112 13.90 10.76 -0.48
N PRO A 113 15.22 10.52 -0.55
CA PRO A 113 16.04 11.04 -1.63
C PRO A 113 15.65 10.43 -2.98
N SER A 114 15.76 11.22 -4.04
CA SER A 114 15.50 10.82 -5.42
C SER A 114 16.39 11.61 -6.38
N GLY A 115 17.70 11.64 -6.10
CA GLY A 115 18.66 12.45 -6.82
C GLY A 115 18.52 13.93 -6.44
N LYS A 116 18.28 14.79 -7.43
CA LYS A 116 18.12 16.25 -7.22
C LYS A 116 16.82 16.67 -6.56
N ILE A 117 15.94 15.72 -6.29
CA ILE A 117 14.65 15.95 -5.66
C ILE A 117 14.57 15.09 -4.40
N THR A 118 13.99 15.64 -3.34
CA THR A 118 13.58 14.89 -2.16
C THR A 118 12.07 14.84 -2.08
N ARG A 119 11.53 13.65 -1.89
CA ARG A 119 10.09 13.43 -1.68
C ARG A 119 9.78 13.53 -0.21
N ILE A 120 9.12 14.61 0.18
CA ILE A 120 8.81 14.91 1.58
C ILE A 120 7.32 14.73 1.78
N GLY A 121 6.90 13.87 2.71
CA GLY A 121 5.48 13.63 2.90
C GLY A 121 5.13 13.18 4.30
N VAL A 122 3.82 13.13 4.54
CA VAL A 122 3.22 12.63 5.77
C VAL A 122 2.00 11.80 5.43
N GLY A 123 1.87 10.66 6.09
CA GLY A 123 0.61 9.97 6.23
C GLY A 123 0.03 10.25 7.62
N SER A 124 -1.27 10.36 7.74
CA SER A 124 -1.95 10.63 9.01
C SER A 124 -3.32 9.94 9.06
N TYR A 125 -3.63 9.39 10.22
CA TYR A 125 -4.91 8.75 10.54
C TYR A 125 -5.80 9.73 11.31
N HIS A 126 -7.08 9.81 10.94
CA HIS A 126 -8.11 10.68 11.54
C HIS A 126 -7.78 12.20 11.59
N SER A 127 -6.71 12.64 10.96
CA SER A 127 -6.30 14.04 10.91
C SER A 127 -5.69 14.36 9.54
N PRO A 128 -5.93 15.55 8.95
CA PRO A 128 -5.36 15.93 7.66
C PRO A 128 -3.82 15.91 7.69
N ALA A 129 -3.20 15.15 6.79
CA ALA A 129 -1.73 15.05 6.71
C ALA A 129 -1.04 16.41 6.50
N TYR A 130 -1.68 17.32 5.77
CA TYR A 130 -1.16 18.66 5.48
C TYR A 130 -0.73 19.43 6.74
N LYS A 131 -1.48 19.30 7.85
CA LYS A 131 -1.17 19.97 9.13
C LYS A 131 0.22 19.58 9.64
N TYR A 132 0.57 18.30 9.53
CA TYR A 132 1.84 17.76 9.99
C TYR A 132 2.95 17.99 8.97
N PHE A 133 2.63 17.88 7.68
CA PHE A 133 3.54 18.22 6.60
C PHE A 133 4.14 19.62 6.77
N LEU A 134 3.32 20.62 7.11
CA LEU A 134 3.77 21.98 7.35
C LEU A 134 4.85 22.11 8.43
N ARG A 135 4.93 21.17 9.38
CA ARG A 135 5.95 21.13 10.43
C ARG A 135 7.24 20.51 9.91
N ILE A 136 7.13 19.36 9.25
CA ILE A 136 8.30 18.67 8.65
C ILE A 136 8.96 19.55 7.59
N ASN A 137 8.18 20.20 6.73
CA ASN A 137 8.70 21.01 5.63
C ASN A 137 9.44 22.28 6.09
N GLN A 138 9.37 22.67 7.37
CA GLN A 138 10.18 23.77 7.91
C GLN A 138 11.67 23.48 7.79
N ASN A 139 12.06 22.20 7.85
CA ASN A 139 13.44 21.76 7.72
C ASN A 139 13.98 21.82 6.28
N PHE A 140 13.11 22.03 5.28
CA PHE A 140 13.46 21.90 3.86
C PHE A 140 13.25 23.19 3.05
N GLY A 141 12.45 24.13 3.54
CA GLY A 141 12.10 25.37 2.85
C GLY A 141 10.81 25.24 2.04
N LYS A 142 9.97 26.28 2.08
CA LYS A 142 8.66 26.29 1.41
C LYS A 142 8.75 26.70 -0.07
N ASP A 143 9.78 27.46 -0.40
CA ASP A 143 10.12 28.01 -1.71
C ASP A 143 10.74 26.98 -2.67
N LYS A 144 11.00 25.75 -2.18
CA LYS A 144 11.61 24.66 -2.94
C LYS A 144 10.62 23.61 -3.44
N ILE A 145 9.33 23.81 -3.21
CA ILE A 145 8.28 22.88 -3.63
C ILE A 145 8.05 23.02 -5.15
N ILE A 146 8.24 21.93 -5.88
CA ILE A 146 8.09 21.90 -7.35
C ILE A 146 6.91 21.02 -7.80
N GLY A 147 6.37 20.19 -6.90
CA GLY A 147 5.23 19.34 -7.18
C GLY A 147 4.51 18.96 -5.89
N ILE A 148 3.20 18.76 -5.97
CA ILE A 148 2.36 18.32 -4.86
C ILE A 148 1.63 17.05 -5.29
N ASN A 149 1.75 16.02 -4.47
CA ASN A 149 1.11 14.74 -4.65
C ASN A 149 0.31 14.40 -3.38
N GLY A 150 -0.87 13.82 -3.54
CA GLY A 150 -1.74 13.45 -2.42
C GLY A 150 -2.40 12.11 -2.67
N GLY A 151 -2.70 11.39 -1.60
CA GLY A 151 -3.24 10.05 -1.73
C GLY A 151 -3.95 9.57 -0.48
N SER A 152 -4.56 8.40 -0.61
CA SER A 152 -5.21 7.72 0.50
C SER A 152 -4.79 6.26 0.49
N ILE A 153 -4.31 5.76 1.61
CA ILE A 153 -3.78 4.39 1.71
C ILE A 153 -4.75 3.50 2.49
N PRO A 154 -5.29 2.42 1.89
CA PRO A 154 -6.13 1.46 2.59
C PRO A 154 -5.28 0.50 3.45
N VAL A 155 -5.15 0.78 4.74
CA VAL A 155 -4.34 -0.05 5.67
C VAL A 155 -5.12 -1.23 6.26
N LYS A 156 -6.08 -1.76 5.50
CA LYS A 156 -6.87 -2.95 5.85
C LYS A 156 -7.47 -3.59 4.61
N TYR A 157 -7.06 -4.82 4.32
CA TYR A 157 -7.61 -5.61 3.23
C TYR A 157 -9.07 -6.02 3.49
N LEU A 158 -9.82 -6.28 2.41
CA LEU A 158 -11.21 -6.71 2.48
C LEU A 158 -11.35 -8.16 2.97
N LYS A 159 -12.48 -8.46 3.64
CA LYS A 159 -12.80 -9.84 4.08
C LYS A 159 -12.88 -10.81 2.89
N ARG A 160 -13.37 -10.32 1.75
CA ARG A 160 -13.53 -11.06 0.49
C ARG A 160 -13.04 -10.18 -0.66
N THR A 161 -12.14 -10.73 -1.48
CA THR A 161 -11.45 -10.07 -2.61
C THR A 161 -11.79 -10.71 -3.96
N TYR A 162 -12.78 -11.60 -3.97
CA TYR A 162 -13.34 -12.27 -5.14
C TYR A 162 -14.87 -12.32 -5.05
N THR A 163 -15.54 -12.36 -6.19
CA THR A 163 -16.98 -12.64 -6.31
C THR A 163 -17.21 -13.37 -7.64
N ASP A 164 -18.45 -13.70 -7.99
CA ASP A 164 -18.75 -14.26 -9.30
C ASP A 164 -18.26 -13.30 -10.39
N ARG A 165 -17.38 -13.79 -11.27
CA ARG A 165 -16.82 -13.05 -12.41
C ARG A 165 -16.05 -11.77 -12.05
N ALA A 166 -15.58 -11.60 -10.81
CA ALA A 166 -14.71 -10.47 -10.50
C ALA A 166 -13.71 -10.72 -9.37
N LEU A 167 -12.56 -10.06 -9.47
CA LEU A 167 -11.48 -10.02 -8.48
C LEU A 167 -11.12 -8.56 -8.15
N LEU A 168 -10.56 -8.32 -6.97
CA LEU A 168 -9.93 -7.05 -6.60
C LEU A 168 -8.45 -7.30 -6.28
N VAL A 169 -7.56 -6.42 -6.75
CA VAL A 169 -6.11 -6.46 -6.50
C VAL A 169 -5.62 -5.15 -5.88
N GLY A 170 -4.42 -5.15 -5.30
CA GLY A 170 -3.77 -3.96 -4.75
C GLY A 170 -4.67 -3.14 -3.82
N ASP A 171 -4.62 -1.81 -3.98
CA ASP A 171 -5.40 -0.85 -3.17
C ASP A 171 -6.92 -1.03 -3.30
N ALA A 172 -7.42 -1.52 -4.44
CA ALA A 172 -8.84 -1.80 -4.62
C ALA A 172 -9.31 -2.89 -3.62
N ALA A 173 -8.44 -3.87 -3.35
CA ALA A 173 -8.64 -4.91 -2.34
C ALA A 173 -8.16 -4.54 -0.93
N GLY A 174 -7.48 -3.40 -0.77
CA GLY A 174 -6.79 -3.00 0.45
C GLY A 174 -5.57 -3.86 0.80
N ILE A 175 -4.97 -4.53 -0.19
CA ILE A 175 -3.78 -5.38 -0.01
C ILE A 175 -2.54 -4.47 -0.04
N VAL A 176 -2.33 -3.78 1.07
CA VAL A 176 -1.23 -2.82 1.30
C VAL A 176 -0.63 -3.11 2.66
N LYS A 177 0.70 -2.97 2.81
CA LYS A 177 1.41 -3.13 4.09
C LYS A 177 0.93 -2.07 5.10
N PRO A 178 0.16 -2.43 6.14
CA PRO A 178 -0.39 -1.44 7.09
C PRO A 178 0.66 -0.61 7.82
N LEU A 179 1.84 -1.17 8.06
CA LEU A 179 2.89 -0.50 8.82
C LEU A 179 3.61 0.57 7.99
N SER A 180 4.03 0.25 6.76
CA SER A 180 4.79 1.17 5.91
C SER A 180 3.94 1.94 4.90
N GLY A 181 2.70 1.51 4.65
CA GLY A 181 1.87 2.02 3.56
C GLY A 181 2.30 1.57 2.16
N GLY A 182 3.30 0.68 2.05
CA GLY A 182 3.80 0.20 0.76
C GLY A 182 2.82 -0.76 0.07
N GLY A 183 2.42 -0.42 -1.16
CA GLY A 183 1.42 -1.17 -1.94
C GLY A 183 1.90 -1.77 -3.27
N ILE A 184 3.08 -1.39 -3.77
CA ILE A 184 3.55 -1.83 -5.10
C ILE A 184 3.89 -3.33 -5.08
N TYR A 185 4.74 -3.77 -4.16
CA TYR A 185 5.09 -5.18 -4.01
C TYR A 185 3.85 -6.05 -3.77
N THR A 186 3.01 -5.67 -2.81
CA THR A 186 1.79 -6.42 -2.48
C THR A 186 0.77 -6.40 -3.63
N GLY A 187 0.70 -5.29 -4.37
CA GLY A 187 -0.07 -5.14 -5.59
C GLY A 187 0.37 -6.15 -6.65
N MET A 188 1.67 -6.20 -6.97
CA MET A 188 2.23 -7.16 -7.93
C MET A 188 1.97 -8.60 -7.51
N VAL A 189 2.27 -8.97 -6.25
CA VAL A 189 2.02 -10.33 -5.75
C VAL A 189 0.53 -10.69 -5.84
N SER A 190 -0.37 -9.78 -5.47
CA SER A 190 -1.81 -10.02 -5.60
C SER A 190 -2.23 -10.17 -7.07
N SER A 191 -1.69 -9.37 -7.98
CA SER A 191 -1.99 -9.47 -9.42
C SER A 191 -1.49 -10.79 -10.02
N THR A 192 -0.32 -11.28 -9.62
CA THR A 192 0.18 -12.60 -10.04
C THR A 192 -0.77 -13.72 -9.64
N HIS A 193 -1.24 -13.72 -8.40
CA HIS A 193 -2.22 -14.71 -7.93
C HIS A 193 -3.59 -14.56 -8.61
N ALA A 194 -3.99 -13.33 -8.95
CA ALA A 194 -5.21 -13.08 -9.70
C ALA A 194 -5.12 -13.65 -11.12
N ALA A 195 -3.99 -13.46 -11.81
CA ALA A 195 -3.75 -14.02 -13.14
C ALA A 195 -3.86 -15.55 -13.14
N SER A 196 -3.17 -16.25 -12.23
CA SER A 196 -3.25 -17.72 -12.14
C SER A 196 -4.66 -18.23 -11.81
N ALA A 197 -5.41 -17.51 -10.96
CA ALA A 197 -6.79 -17.89 -10.65
C ALA A 197 -7.75 -17.67 -11.82
N ILE A 198 -7.49 -16.67 -12.66
CA ILE A 198 -8.26 -16.39 -13.87
C ILE A 198 -7.95 -17.42 -14.96
N GLU A 199 -6.68 -17.74 -15.18
CA GLU A 199 -6.25 -18.81 -16.09
C GLU A 199 -6.94 -20.14 -15.75
N ALA A 200 -6.87 -20.56 -14.49
CA ALA A 200 -7.56 -21.77 -14.02
C ALA A 200 -9.10 -21.68 -14.11
N ALA A 201 -9.68 -20.46 -14.13
CA ALA A 201 -11.11 -20.27 -14.35
C ALA A 201 -11.50 -20.39 -15.83
N PHE A 202 -10.61 -19.96 -16.74
CA PHE A 202 -10.77 -20.17 -18.18
C PHE A 202 -10.66 -21.64 -18.55
N ASP A 203 -9.64 -22.35 -18.04
CA ASP A 203 -9.46 -23.79 -18.29
C ASP A 203 -10.67 -24.63 -17.84
N ALA A 204 -11.28 -24.24 -16.73
CA ALA A 204 -12.45 -24.92 -16.18
C ALA A 204 -13.80 -24.37 -16.70
N GLU A 205 -13.78 -23.33 -17.54
CA GLU A 205 -14.94 -22.51 -17.93
C GLU A 205 -15.85 -22.10 -16.75
N ASN A 206 -15.27 -21.90 -15.57
CA ASN A 206 -15.98 -21.69 -14.32
C ASN A 206 -15.55 -20.39 -13.66
N PHE A 207 -16.34 -19.34 -13.83
CA PHE A 207 -16.05 -18.02 -13.27
C PHE A 207 -16.81 -17.75 -11.96
N SER A 208 -17.24 -18.80 -11.26
CA SER A 208 -17.95 -18.65 -10.00
C SER A 208 -17.05 -18.12 -8.88
N ALA A 209 -17.66 -17.50 -7.87
CA ALA A 209 -16.96 -17.10 -6.65
C ALA A 209 -16.23 -18.28 -5.99
N ARG A 210 -16.75 -19.51 -6.13
CA ARG A 210 -16.11 -20.72 -5.59
C ARG A 210 -14.77 -20.99 -6.29
N GLN A 211 -14.74 -20.97 -7.62
CA GLN A 211 -13.50 -21.15 -8.39
C GLN A 211 -12.50 -20.02 -8.07
N LEU A 212 -12.97 -18.78 -8.17
CA LEU A 212 -12.15 -17.60 -7.93
C LEU A 212 -11.71 -17.43 -6.46
N SER A 213 -12.25 -18.20 -5.52
CA SER A 213 -11.79 -18.18 -4.12
C SER A 213 -10.34 -18.65 -3.95
N ALA A 214 -9.80 -19.40 -4.92
CA ALA A 214 -8.40 -19.84 -4.93
C ALA A 214 -7.44 -18.65 -4.92
N TYR A 215 -7.75 -17.56 -5.65
CA TYR A 215 -7.00 -16.30 -5.63
C TYR A 215 -6.77 -15.81 -4.20
N GLN A 216 -7.86 -15.71 -3.41
CA GLN A 216 -7.74 -15.19 -2.06
C GLN A 216 -6.93 -16.08 -1.14
N LYS A 217 -7.04 -17.40 -1.30
CA LYS A 217 -6.24 -18.35 -0.52
C LYS A 217 -4.74 -18.20 -0.84
N ALA A 218 -4.41 -18.04 -2.12
CA ALA A 218 -3.04 -17.94 -2.60
C ALA A 218 -2.35 -16.65 -2.09
N TRP A 219 -2.94 -15.47 -2.29
CA TRP A 219 -2.30 -14.25 -1.78
C TRP A 219 -2.24 -14.21 -0.25
N LYS A 220 -3.22 -14.77 0.46
CA LYS A 220 -3.18 -14.85 1.93
C LYS A 220 -2.11 -15.80 2.45
N ARG A 221 -1.78 -16.86 1.70
CA ARG A 221 -0.67 -17.74 2.05
C ARG A 221 0.65 -16.98 2.03
N ASP A 222 0.86 -16.12 1.02
CA ASP A 222 2.16 -15.47 0.79
C ASP A 222 2.30 -14.14 1.56
N LEU A 223 1.21 -13.37 1.71
CA LEU A 223 1.21 -12.05 2.34
C LEU A 223 0.41 -11.98 3.64
N GLY A 224 -0.55 -12.88 3.85
CA GLY A 224 -1.60 -12.70 4.87
C GLY A 224 -1.06 -12.66 6.30
N ARG A 225 -0.02 -13.44 6.61
CA ARG A 225 0.64 -13.40 7.93
C ARG A 225 1.33 -12.05 8.16
N GLU A 226 2.08 -11.58 7.16
CA GLU A 226 2.82 -10.32 7.25
C GLU A 226 1.87 -9.12 7.35
N LEU A 227 0.85 -9.06 6.49
CA LEU A 227 -0.14 -7.98 6.53
C LEU A 227 -0.94 -7.95 7.83
N TRP A 228 -1.19 -9.12 8.44
CA TRP A 228 -1.81 -9.19 9.76
C TRP A 228 -0.86 -8.65 10.84
N PHE A 229 0.41 -9.09 10.81
CA PHE A 229 1.45 -8.64 11.74
C PHE A 229 1.64 -7.12 11.68
N ASP A 230 1.83 -6.58 10.47
CA ASP A 230 1.90 -5.15 10.21
C ASP A 230 0.67 -4.41 10.78
N GLY A 231 -0.53 -4.97 10.61
CA GLY A 231 -1.75 -4.39 11.14
C GLY A 231 -1.76 -4.32 12.68
N VAL A 232 -1.21 -5.34 13.35
CA VAL A 232 -1.05 -5.36 14.81
C VAL A 232 -0.02 -4.32 15.24
N VAL A 233 1.16 -4.29 14.62
CA VAL A 233 2.23 -3.33 14.94
C VAL A 233 1.74 -1.90 14.68
N HIS A 234 1.09 -1.64 13.54
CA HIS A 234 0.52 -0.33 13.22
C HIS A 234 -0.51 0.13 14.26
N LYS A 235 -1.35 -0.77 14.77
CA LYS A 235 -2.32 -0.44 15.82
C LYS A 235 -1.63 -0.07 17.14
N ILE A 236 -0.54 -0.75 17.49
CA ILE A 236 0.27 -0.44 18.68
C ILE A 236 0.98 0.91 18.49
N PHE A 237 1.68 1.07 17.38
CA PHE A 237 2.38 2.29 17.01
C PHE A 237 1.43 3.50 16.99
N GLY A 238 0.22 3.34 16.45
CA GLY A 238 -0.74 4.42 16.40
C GLY A 238 -1.34 4.82 17.76
N GLY A 239 -1.12 4.05 18.83
CA GLY A 239 -1.61 4.32 20.18
C GLY A 239 -0.52 4.58 21.22
N ILE A 240 0.76 4.61 20.82
CA ILE A 240 1.88 4.85 21.74
C ILE A 240 2.04 6.36 21.99
N SER A 241 2.39 6.76 23.23
CA SER A 241 2.72 8.15 23.54
C SER A 241 4.17 8.46 23.19
N ASP A 242 4.50 9.73 22.96
CA ASP A 242 5.86 10.16 22.62
C ASP A 242 6.88 9.76 23.70
N ARG A 243 6.50 9.79 24.98
CA ARG A 243 7.36 9.29 26.07
C ARG A 243 7.75 7.83 25.88
N LYS A 244 6.80 6.97 25.54
CA LYS A 244 7.04 5.54 25.30
C LYS A 244 7.79 5.33 23.99
N PHE A 245 7.53 6.16 22.99
CA PHE A 245 8.25 6.15 21.73
C PHE A 245 9.75 6.48 21.93
N ASN A 246 10.06 7.54 22.67
CA ASN A 246 11.44 7.92 22.99
C ASN A 246 12.16 6.83 23.76
N ALA A 247 11.51 6.24 24.76
CA ALA A 247 12.13 5.17 25.52
C ALA A 247 12.34 3.90 24.64
N LEU A 248 11.48 3.64 23.64
CA LEU A 248 11.71 2.57 22.66
C LEU A 248 12.90 2.90 21.76
N TYR A 249 12.99 4.15 21.30
CA TYR A 249 14.13 4.66 20.54
C TYR A 249 15.45 4.48 21.29
N ASP A 250 15.53 4.82 22.57
CA ASP A 250 16.74 4.66 23.41
C ASP A 250 17.25 3.22 23.51
N VAL A 251 16.34 2.26 23.29
CA VAL A 251 16.64 0.84 23.31
C VAL A 251 17.03 0.32 21.92
N LEU A 252 16.37 0.81 20.87
CA LEU A 252 16.61 0.41 19.48
C LEU A 252 17.82 1.11 18.85
N SER A 253 18.21 2.29 19.33
CA SER A 253 19.35 3.08 18.84
C SER A 253 20.71 2.59 19.32
N LYS A 254 20.74 1.54 20.16
CA LYS A 254 22.00 0.93 20.61
C LYS A 254 22.67 0.17 19.46
N PRO A 255 24.01 0.19 19.34
CA PRO A 255 24.73 -0.48 18.25
C PRO A 255 24.31 -1.94 18.05
N GLU A 256 24.12 -2.70 19.12
CA GLU A 256 23.73 -4.11 18.99
C GLU A 256 22.32 -4.30 18.41
N SER A 257 21.39 -3.38 18.71
CA SER A 257 20.06 -3.39 18.10
C SER A 257 20.15 -3.02 16.62
N ILE A 258 20.96 -2.00 16.29
CA ILE A 258 21.16 -1.53 14.91
C ILE A 258 21.77 -2.65 14.06
N ASP A 259 22.77 -3.36 14.54
CA ASP A 259 23.40 -4.48 13.82
C ASP A 259 22.39 -5.60 13.53
N ILE A 260 21.50 -5.90 14.48
CA ILE A 260 20.43 -6.88 14.27
C ILE A 260 19.43 -6.38 13.23
N ILE A 261 19.01 -5.12 13.33
CA ILE A 261 18.06 -4.51 12.39
C ILE A 261 18.64 -4.53 10.98
N ASN A 262 19.88 -4.10 10.80
CA ASN A 262 20.55 -4.08 9.49
C ASN A 262 20.77 -5.49 8.95
N GLY A 263 21.15 -6.46 9.79
CA GLY A 263 21.38 -7.85 9.38
C GLY A 263 20.11 -8.68 9.12
N SER A 264 18.94 -8.23 9.57
CA SER A 264 17.65 -8.92 9.37
C SER A 264 16.62 -8.08 8.60
N GLY A 265 17.04 -6.90 8.14
CA GLY A 265 16.21 -5.91 7.48
C GLY A 265 15.60 -6.45 6.19
N ASP A 266 14.28 -6.41 6.12
CA ASP A 266 13.50 -6.75 4.93
C ASP A 266 12.30 -5.81 4.88
N ILE A 267 12.27 -4.94 3.87
CA ILE A 267 11.25 -3.90 3.75
C ILE A 267 9.85 -4.49 3.51
N ASP A 268 9.78 -5.68 2.91
CA ASP A 268 8.53 -6.37 2.61
C ASP A 268 8.10 -7.33 3.72
N TYR A 269 9.05 -7.74 4.58
CA TYR A 269 8.81 -8.62 5.72
C TYR A 269 9.40 -8.08 7.04
N PRO A 270 8.92 -6.92 7.55
CA PRO A 270 9.40 -6.32 8.80
C PRO A 270 9.25 -7.23 10.03
N SER A 271 8.37 -8.24 9.99
CA SER A 271 8.27 -9.25 11.04
C SER A 271 9.59 -9.96 11.34
N LYS A 272 10.46 -10.13 10.33
CA LYS A 272 11.79 -10.75 10.50
C LYS A 272 12.68 -9.94 11.45
N VAL A 273 12.65 -8.61 11.34
CA VAL A 273 13.41 -7.71 12.22
C VAL A 273 12.90 -7.82 13.65
N VAL A 274 11.58 -7.75 13.84
CA VAL A 274 10.97 -7.80 15.17
C VAL A 274 11.24 -9.14 15.86
N VAL A 275 11.09 -10.26 15.15
CA VAL A 275 11.41 -11.59 15.67
C VAL A 275 12.90 -11.70 16.01
N SER A 276 13.78 -11.22 15.14
CA SER A 276 15.23 -11.26 15.36
C SER A 276 15.66 -10.44 16.59
N LEU A 277 15.07 -9.26 16.78
CA LEU A 277 15.29 -8.42 17.95
C LEU A 277 14.87 -9.15 19.24
N PHE A 278 13.69 -9.75 19.28
CA PHE A 278 13.21 -10.45 20.48
C PHE A 278 14.01 -11.72 20.79
N LEU A 279 14.41 -12.49 19.77
CA LEU A 279 15.22 -13.70 19.96
C LEU A 279 16.63 -13.38 20.47
N LYS A 280 17.29 -12.38 19.87
CA LYS A 280 18.67 -12.01 20.22
C LYS A 280 18.75 -11.11 21.45
N ARG A 281 17.66 -10.44 21.83
CA ARG A 281 17.58 -9.58 23.02
C ARG A 281 16.27 -9.82 23.81
N PRO A 282 16.12 -10.96 24.50
CA PRO A 282 14.88 -11.30 25.23
C PRO A 282 14.53 -10.29 26.34
N GLY A 283 15.53 -9.59 26.90
CA GLY A 283 15.33 -8.50 27.86
C GLY A 283 14.67 -7.23 27.28
N LEU A 284 14.47 -7.15 25.96
CA LEU A 284 13.69 -6.07 25.34
C LEU A 284 12.22 -6.13 25.76
N VAL A 285 11.64 -7.32 25.85
CA VAL A 285 10.23 -7.51 26.22
C VAL A 285 9.98 -6.98 27.63
N SER A 286 10.85 -7.33 28.59
CA SER A 286 10.70 -6.86 29.97
C SER A 286 10.89 -5.35 30.07
N ARG A 287 11.86 -4.76 29.37
CA ARG A 287 12.03 -3.31 29.31
C ARG A 287 10.81 -2.61 28.70
N MET A 288 10.28 -3.12 27.58
CA MET A 288 9.06 -2.60 26.95
C MET A 288 7.83 -2.69 27.84
N LEU A 289 7.68 -3.77 28.62
CA LEU A 289 6.58 -3.94 29.58
C LEU A 289 6.73 -3.07 30.83
N LEU A 290 7.97 -2.78 31.24
CA LEU A 290 8.29 -1.94 32.41
C LEU A 290 8.24 -0.42 32.11
N MET A 291 8.14 -0.01 30.84
CA MET A 291 7.96 1.39 30.41
C MET A 291 6.53 1.94 30.70
N ARG A 292 5.91 1.50 31.81
CA ARG A 292 4.63 2.01 32.29
C ARG A 292 4.73 3.45 32.78
#